data_AF-A0A553RF97-F1
#
_entry.id   AF-A0A553RF97-F1
#
_cell.length_a   1.000
_cell.length_b   1.000
_cell.length_c   1.000
_cell.angle_alpha   90.00
_cell.angle_beta   90.00
_cell.angle_gamma   90.00
#
_symmetry.space_group_name_H-M   'P 1'
#
loop_
_entity.id
_entity.type
_entity.pdbx_description
1 polymer ?
#
loop_
_entity_poly.entity_id
_entity_poly.type
_entity_poly.pdbx_seq_one_letter_code
_entity_poly.pdbx_strand_id
1 'polypeptide(L)'
;MFWCLTAHSFLDVRLSDDRNTQTGLVAALQKNISELHKSEAKELVEVHKFLKEAKSNITWFCETEDITWSFVQECLLLLICLAQHLNRLLEDFHKNPLARNLATPEAAPPLPPDVLSVAQQKTLCTVLQFVVTLGLCPYLGPGVGVALGLRSAFGAVVEGTIRHDVAPAGERRLLISTNVLLEVSALSSLATPVFTRHLGDIIAGLCQLAYRPHRPDGDATKSNKGLTAEERKSCKEALHSLLGKVYQPIVIKELLILQGGPKQGSSRGGSKALAQAPSWLRRLCGQLLSDRLMQPHGVQAVVRAVLEGTGAGGDSDWRKCDAVAQILTACPQQSLSPEGYYSQVCPQILELLHFKDKLTALQFQRVATRAALIMVQDHPEFSQRFLLTPLLSPLCRCAEGNGKEGSQSGVEEWELNRCIEDICVVGNSPSTGLLKALADVLLTLFSLFCFTKQNVSHLRTSCQEILVWCLSHSERSAALSLLKQMCGLLGDACGVREGFQFFPGSEGGARLSLKELL
;
A
#
# COMPACT_ATOMS: atom_id res chain seq x y z
N MET A 1 -8.67 32.58 -17.87
CA MET A 1 -8.02 33.27 -19.01
C MET A 1 -6.49 33.37 -18.85
N PHE A 2 -5.94 33.61 -17.65
CA PHE A 2 -4.50 33.50 -17.35
C PHE A 2 -3.87 32.10 -17.54
N TRP A 3 -4.73 31.10 -17.64
CA TRP A 3 -4.42 29.68 -17.46
C TRP A 3 -4.33 28.95 -18.83
N CYS A 4 -4.60 29.64 -19.94
CA CYS A 4 -4.57 29.10 -21.32
C CYS A 4 -3.23 29.29 -22.05
N LEU A 5 -2.35 30.19 -21.58
CA LEU A 5 -1.10 30.52 -22.29
C LEU A 5 0.06 29.54 -22.03
N THR A 6 -0.05 28.70 -21.01
CA THR A 6 1.02 27.77 -20.61
C THR A 6 0.99 26.42 -21.31
N ALA A 7 -0.12 26.02 -21.94
CA ALA A 7 -0.23 24.70 -22.59
C ALA A 7 0.02 24.72 -24.11
N HIS A 8 -0.34 25.79 -24.82
CA HIS A 8 -0.19 25.84 -26.29
C HIS A 8 1.22 26.18 -26.77
N SER A 9 2.08 26.76 -25.93
CA SER A 9 3.46 27.14 -26.31
C SER A 9 4.49 26.02 -26.18
N PHE A 10 4.15 24.90 -25.52
CA PHE A 10 5.10 23.81 -25.23
C PHE A 10 5.11 22.67 -26.27
N LEU A 11 4.12 22.60 -27.16
CA LEU A 11 3.90 21.45 -28.06
C LEU A 11 4.54 21.58 -29.45
N ASP A 12 5.14 22.72 -29.80
CA ASP A 12 5.64 23.00 -31.16
C ASP A 12 7.18 23.00 -31.30
N VAL A 13 7.91 22.39 -30.36
CA VAL A 13 9.37 22.25 -30.47
C VAL A 13 9.71 20.94 -31.18
N ARG A 14 9.99 21.03 -32.49
CA ARG A 14 10.49 19.90 -33.31
C ARG A 14 11.82 19.37 -32.78
N LEU A 15 11.85 18.07 -32.48
CA LEU A 15 13.01 17.28 -32.05
C LEU A 15 14.10 17.23 -33.14
N SER A 16 15.01 18.20 -33.16
CA SER A 16 16.19 18.11 -34.04
C SER A 16 17.50 18.63 -33.43
N ASP A 17 17.50 19.30 -32.26
CA ASP A 17 18.76 19.69 -31.60
C ASP A 17 18.57 20.00 -30.09
N ASP A 18 19.16 19.20 -29.19
CA ASP A 18 18.92 19.26 -27.73
C ASP A 18 19.35 20.59 -27.08
N ARG A 19 20.34 21.29 -27.64
CA ARG A 19 20.75 22.62 -27.12
C ARG A 19 19.76 23.72 -27.46
N ASN A 20 19.18 23.69 -28.66
CA ASN A 20 18.19 24.67 -29.08
C ASN A 20 16.87 24.53 -28.31
N THR A 21 16.51 23.31 -27.92
CA THR A 21 15.31 23.04 -27.11
C THR A 21 15.48 23.50 -25.66
N GLN A 22 16.67 23.32 -25.06
CA GLN A 22 17.00 23.84 -23.72
C GLN A 22 16.93 25.36 -23.65
N THR A 23 17.54 26.07 -24.61
CA THR A 23 17.48 27.54 -24.67
C THR A 23 16.07 28.04 -24.92
N GLY A 24 15.28 27.34 -25.75
CA GLY A 24 13.88 27.65 -26.00
C GLY A 24 13.01 27.51 -24.74
N LEU A 25 13.25 26.48 -23.94
CA LEU A 25 12.55 26.26 -22.66
C LEU A 25 12.81 27.41 -21.69
N VAL A 26 14.08 27.75 -21.44
CA VAL A 26 14.46 28.82 -20.51
C VAL A 26 13.87 30.16 -20.96
N ALA A 27 13.89 30.47 -22.26
CA ALA A 27 13.28 31.67 -22.81
C ALA A 27 11.76 31.70 -22.61
N ALA A 28 11.07 30.56 -22.76
CA ALA A 28 9.64 30.46 -22.50
C ALA A 28 9.31 30.68 -21.00
N LEU A 29 10.09 30.11 -20.09
CA LEU A 29 9.93 30.33 -18.64
C LEU A 29 10.13 31.80 -18.29
N GLN A 30 11.18 32.43 -18.82
CA GLN A 30 11.45 33.85 -18.60
C GLN A 30 10.35 34.76 -19.14
N LYS A 31 9.80 34.43 -20.32
CA LYS A 31 8.64 35.12 -20.89
C LYS A 31 7.43 35.01 -19.98
N ASN A 32 7.13 33.82 -19.46
CA ASN A 32 6.00 33.61 -18.55
C ASN A 32 6.13 34.40 -17.25
N ILE A 33 7.33 34.45 -16.65
CA ILE A 33 7.59 35.28 -15.46
C ILE A 33 7.33 36.77 -15.78
N SER A 34 7.87 37.23 -16.91
CA SER A 34 7.72 38.61 -17.35
C SER A 34 6.26 38.99 -17.61
N GLU A 35 5.47 38.09 -18.19
CA GLU A 35 4.03 38.29 -18.41
C GLU A 35 3.25 38.30 -17.09
N LEU A 36 3.59 37.43 -16.13
CA LEU A 36 2.99 37.42 -14.80
C LEU A 36 3.18 38.78 -14.09
N HIS A 37 4.39 39.35 -14.16
CA HIS A 37 4.68 40.64 -13.52
C HIS A 37 4.09 41.85 -14.27
N LYS A 38 3.86 41.76 -15.59
CA LYS A 38 3.34 42.86 -16.43
C LYS A 38 1.81 42.93 -16.47
N SER A 39 1.11 41.89 -16.03
CA SER A 39 -0.34 41.81 -16.22
C SER A 39 -1.10 42.64 -15.19
N GLU A 40 -1.25 43.94 -15.48
CA GLU A 40 -1.98 44.91 -14.65
C GLU A 40 -3.47 45.02 -15.03
N ALA A 41 -4.15 43.91 -15.33
CA ALA A 41 -5.60 43.98 -15.57
C ALA A 41 -6.33 44.36 -14.26
N LYS A 42 -7.36 45.23 -14.36
CA LYS A 42 -8.11 45.75 -13.19
C LYS A 42 -8.68 44.65 -12.26
N GLU A 43 -9.03 43.48 -12.81
CA GLU A 43 -9.51 42.31 -12.06
C GLU A 43 -8.42 41.62 -11.21
N LEU A 44 -7.14 41.90 -11.47
CA LEU A 44 -6.01 41.26 -10.80
C LEU A 44 -5.45 42.10 -9.64
N VAL A 45 -5.94 43.32 -9.41
CA VAL A 45 -5.37 44.19 -8.36
C VAL A 45 -5.51 43.54 -6.98
N GLU A 46 -6.65 42.90 -6.72
CA GLU A 46 -6.88 42.12 -5.49
C GLU A 46 -5.97 40.90 -5.41
N VAL A 47 -5.79 40.18 -6.52
CA VAL A 47 -4.88 39.03 -6.62
C VAL A 47 -3.44 39.45 -6.35
N HIS A 48 -2.97 40.57 -6.92
CA HIS A 48 -1.64 41.11 -6.68
C HIS A 48 -1.45 41.55 -5.24
N LYS A 49 -2.50 42.07 -4.59
CA LYS A 49 -2.47 42.39 -3.15
C LYS A 49 -2.30 41.13 -2.32
N PHE A 50 -3.09 40.08 -2.59
CA PHE A 50 -2.96 38.79 -1.90
C PHE A 50 -1.60 38.14 -2.16
N LEU A 51 -1.07 38.22 -3.39
CA LEU A 51 0.27 37.70 -3.71
C LEU A 51 1.36 38.45 -2.96
N LYS A 52 1.27 39.78 -2.83
CA LYS A 52 2.22 40.58 -2.03
C LYS A 52 2.15 40.21 -0.55
N GLU A 53 0.94 40.02 -0.01
CA GLU A 53 0.72 39.59 1.37
C GLU A 53 1.29 38.18 1.62
N ALA A 54 0.99 37.23 0.74
CA ALA A 54 1.53 35.87 0.81
C ALA A 54 3.06 35.89 0.71
N LYS A 55 3.62 36.69 -0.20
CA LYS A 55 5.07 36.86 -0.37
C LYS A 55 5.74 37.45 0.88
N SER A 56 5.10 38.40 1.57
CA SER A 56 5.64 38.94 2.82
C SER A 56 5.64 37.95 3.99
N ASN A 57 4.74 36.97 3.97
CA ASN A 57 4.64 35.94 5.00
C ASN A 57 5.64 34.79 4.79
N ILE A 58 6.32 34.75 3.65
CA ILE A 58 7.20 33.66 3.24
C ILE A 58 8.67 34.04 3.41
N THR A 59 9.43 33.15 4.04
CA THR A 59 10.87 33.37 4.32
C THR A 59 11.81 32.75 3.29
N TRP A 60 11.29 31.91 2.37
CA TRP A 60 12.10 31.16 1.41
C TRP A 60 12.20 31.81 0.02
N PHE A 61 11.40 32.84 -0.26
CA PHE A 61 11.43 33.53 -1.54
C PHE A 61 12.72 34.36 -1.65
N CYS A 62 13.50 34.14 -2.71
CA CYS A 62 14.78 34.80 -2.92
C CYS A 62 15.01 35.10 -4.41
N GLU A 63 15.74 36.17 -4.69
CA GLU A 63 16.22 36.45 -6.03
C GLU A 63 17.34 35.47 -6.39
N THR A 64 17.28 34.88 -7.58
CA THR A 64 18.25 33.92 -8.08
C THR A 64 18.51 34.19 -9.56
N GLU A 65 19.70 33.84 -10.03
CA GLU A 65 20.03 33.86 -11.46
C GLU A 65 19.48 32.64 -12.20
N ASP A 66 19.02 31.62 -11.47
CA ASP A 66 18.41 30.43 -12.03
C ASP A 66 16.94 30.67 -12.38
N ILE A 67 16.69 30.96 -13.65
CA ILE A 67 15.35 31.20 -14.22
C ILE A 67 14.41 30.02 -13.94
N THR A 68 14.91 28.78 -13.93
CA THR A 68 14.08 27.60 -13.65
C THR A 68 13.59 27.61 -12.20
N TRP A 69 14.46 27.94 -11.26
CA TRP A 69 14.09 28.07 -9.85
C TRP A 69 13.22 29.29 -9.59
N SER A 70 13.50 30.44 -10.23
CA SER A 70 12.62 31.62 -10.15
C SER A 70 11.19 31.29 -10.60
N PHE A 71 11.05 30.56 -11.70
CA PHE A 71 9.74 30.12 -12.18
C PHE A 71 9.04 29.21 -11.16
N VAL A 72 9.77 28.24 -10.59
CA VAL A 72 9.24 27.36 -9.53
C VAL A 72 8.79 28.17 -8.31
N GLN A 73 9.57 29.15 -7.86
CA GLN A 73 9.23 30.00 -6.71
C GLN A 73 7.92 30.76 -6.96
N GLU A 74 7.72 31.31 -8.16
CA GLU A 74 6.46 31.98 -8.52
C GLU A 74 5.29 30.98 -8.55
N CYS A 75 5.48 29.78 -9.11
CA CYS A 75 4.45 28.73 -9.07
C CYS A 75 4.08 28.31 -7.63
N LEU A 76 5.08 28.14 -6.76
CA LEU A 76 4.87 27.78 -5.35
C LEU A 76 4.11 28.90 -4.61
N LEU A 77 4.47 30.16 -4.85
CA LEU A 77 3.78 31.32 -4.27
C LEU A 77 2.31 31.37 -4.73
N LEU A 78 2.04 31.13 -6.01
CA LEU A 78 0.68 31.06 -6.55
C LEU A 78 -0.15 29.95 -5.90
N LEU A 79 0.44 28.77 -5.67
CA LEU A 79 -0.23 27.65 -5.01
C LEU A 79 -0.57 27.96 -3.55
N ILE A 80 0.35 28.59 -2.79
CA ILE A 80 0.08 29.03 -1.41
C ILE A 80 -1.03 30.07 -1.40
N CYS A 81 -0.95 31.07 -2.28
CA CYS A 81 -1.97 32.12 -2.38
C CYS A 81 -3.34 31.51 -2.68
N LEU A 82 -3.41 30.54 -3.60
CA LEU A 82 -4.65 29.81 -3.89
C LEU A 82 -5.16 29.06 -2.66
N ALA A 83 -4.30 28.32 -1.96
CA ALA A 83 -4.67 27.56 -0.77
C ALA A 83 -5.18 28.47 0.36
N GLN A 84 -4.49 29.58 0.63
CA GLN A 84 -4.91 30.56 1.64
C GLN A 84 -6.25 31.21 1.28
N HIS A 85 -6.45 31.56 0.01
CA HIS A 85 -7.70 32.15 -0.45
C HIS A 85 -8.87 31.17 -0.36
N LEU A 86 -8.68 29.92 -0.81
CA LEU A 86 -9.71 28.88 -0.69
C LEU A 86 -10.06 28.57 0.77
N ASN A 87 -9.07 28.53 1.67
CA ASN A 87 -9.32 28.38 3.11
C ASN A 87 -10.17 29.52 3.66
N ARG A 88 -9.85 30.79 3.32
CA ARG A 88 -10.64 31.95 3.75
C ARG A 88 -12.08 31.86 3.26
N LEU A 89 -12.29 31.53 1.98
CA LEU A 89 -13.63 31.36 1.42
C LEU A 89 -14.42 30.21 2.08
N LEU A 90 -13.75 29.09 2.38
CA LEU A 90 -14.36 27.96 3.09
C LEU A 90 -14.77 28.33 4.51
N GLU A 91 -13.92 29.05 5.24
CA GLU A 91 -14.25 29.53 6.58
C GLU A 91 -15.46 30.47 6.55
N ASP A 92 -15.50 31.41 5.62
CA ASP A 92 -16.62 32.35 5.47
C ASP A 92 -17.92 31.63 5.10
N PHE A 93 -17.82 30.62 4.23
CA PHE A 93 -18.94 29.75 3.87
C PHE A 93 -19.46 28.94 5.06
N HIS A 94 -18.57 28.44 5.93
CA HIS A 94 -18.96 27.71 7.14
C HIS A 94 -19.55 28.63 8.23
N LYS A 95 -19.06 29.87 8.33
CA LYS A 95 -19.54 30.87 9.31
C LYS A 95 -20.92 31.43 8.97
N ASN A 96 -21.39 31.31 7.72
CA ASN A 96 -22.66 31.89 7.28
C ASN A 96 -23.73 30.83 6.90
N PRO A 97 -24.32 30.12 7.88
CA PRO A 97 -25.30 29.05 7.63
C PRO A 97 -26.66 29.55 7.12
N LEU A 98 -26.97 30.85 7.26
CA LEU A 98 -28.25 31.42 6.83
C LEU A 98 -28.42 31.42 5.31
N ALA A 99 -27.33 31.51 4.54
CA ALA A 99 -27.35 31.42 3.07
C ALA A 99 -27.67 30.00 2.56
N ARG A 100 -27.49 28.95 3.38
CA ARG A 100 -27.82 27.56 3.02
C ARG A 100 -29.32 27.26 3.08
N ASN A 101 -30.07 27.98 3.91
CA ASN A 101 -31.47 27.68 4.25
C ASN A 101 -32.50 28.59 3.54
N LEU A 102 -32.04 29.55 2.73
CA LEU A 102 -32.92 30.46 1.96
C LEU A 102 -33.43 29.87 0.64
N ALA A 103 -32.98 28.67 0.28
CA ALA A 103 -33.37 28.01 -0.97
C ALA A 103 -34.59 27.09 -0.74
N THR A 104 -35.52 27.08 -1.69
CA THR A 104 -36.71 26.22 -1.69
C THR A 104 -36.32 24.73 -1.52
N PRO A 105 -37.20 23.86 -0.97
CA PRO A 105 -36.91 22.44 -0.74
C PRO A 105 -36.56 21.63 -2.01
N GLU A 106 -36.74 22.21 -3.20
CA GLU A 106 -36.36 21.64 -4.51
C GLU A 106 -34.99 22.10 -5.03
N ALA A 107 -34.33 23.07 -4.38
CA ALA A 107 -33.04 23.58 -4.82
C ALA A 107 -31.88 22.77 -4.23
N ALA A 108 -30.93 22.38 -5.07
CA ALA A 108 -29.71 21.70 -4.63
C ALA A 108 -28.92 22.61 -3.67
N PRO A 109 -28.31 22.05 -2.60
CA PRO A 109 -27.51 22.83 -1.67
C PRO A 109 -26.36 23.54 -2.40
N PRO A 110 -26.00 24.77 -1.99
CA PRO A 110 -24.93 25.52 -2.63
C PRO A 110 -23.61 24.75 -2.53
N LEU A 111 -22.91 24.66 -3.66
CA LEU A 111 -21.61 24.01 -3.74
C LEU A 111 -20.60 24.78 -2.87
N PRO A 112 -19.71 24.07 -2.16
CA PRO A 112 -18.66 24.74 -1.41
C PRO A 112 -17.68 25.44 -2.38
N PRO A 113 -17.08 26.56 -1.95
CA PRO A 113 -16.25 27.41 -2.82
C PRO A 113 -14.93 26.76 -3.27
N ASP A 114 -14.58 25.61 -2.72
CA ASP A 114 -13.37 24.85 -3.07
C ASP A 114 -13.60 23.82 -4.19
N VAL A 115 -14.82 23.73 -4.73
CA VAL A 115 -15.13 22.91 -5.92
C VAL A 115 -14.63 23.62 -7.18
N LEU A 116 -13.46 23.18 -7.65
CA LEU A 116 -12.85 23.70 -8.87
C LEU A 116 -13.50 23.13 -10.13
N SER A 117 -13.75 23.98 -11.13
CA SER A 117 -14.17 23.58 -12.47
C SER A 117 -13.10 22.72 -13.17
N VAL A 118 -13.50 21.97 -14.20
CA VAL A 118 -12.59 21.11 -14.99
C VAL A 118 -11.42 21.90 -15.58
N ALA A 119 -11.65 23.15 -16.03
CA ALA A 119 -10.58 24.00 -16.56
C ALA A 119 -9.58 24.44 -15.47
N GLN A 120 -10.07 24.78 -14.28
CA GLN A 120 -9.23 25.12 -13.12
C GLN A 120 -8.42 23.91 -12.67
N GLN A 121 -9.04 22.73 -12.56
CA GLN A 121 -8.36 21.48 -12.20
C GLN A 121 -7.26 21.12 -13.18
N LYS A 122 -7.51 21.22 -14.50
CA LYS A 122 -6.50 20.95 -15.53
C LYS A 122 -5.28 21.82 -15.36
N THR A 123 -5.47 23.10 -15.12
CA THR A 123 -4.33 23.99 -15.00
C THR A 123 -3.64 23.85 -13.65
N LEU A 124 -4.37 23.58 -12.56
CA LEU A 124 -3.76 23.23 -11.27
C LEU A 124 -2.85 22.01 -11.45
N CYS A 125 -3.30 20.98 -12.17
CA CYS A 125 -2.47 19.83 -12.53
C CYS A 125 -1.21 20.25 -13.32
N THR A 126 -1.33 21.19 -14.27
CA THR A 126 -0.19 21.71 -15.03
C THR A 126 0.82 22.44 -14.13
N VAL A 127 0.36 23.29 -13.22
CA VAL A 127 1.24 24.01 -12.28
C VAL A 127 1.94 23.02 -11.35
N LEU A 128 1.21 22.04 -10.80
CA LEU A 128 1.77 20.98 -9.98
C LEU A 128 2.81 20.16 -10.76
N GLN A 129 2.55 19.86 -12.03
CA GLN A 129 3.50 19.17 -12.89
C GLN A 129 4.78 19.99 -13.06
N PHE A 130 4.70 21.31 -13.28
CA PHE A 130 5.89 22.17 -13.34
C PHE A 130 6.65 22.19 -12.01
N VAL A 131 5.95 22.36 -10.88
CA VAL A 131 6.57 22.35 -9.54
C VAL A 131 7.28 21.04 -9.26
N VAL A 132 6.70 19.90 -9.63
CA VAL A 132 7.31 18.59 -9.40
C VAL A 132 8.48 18.35 -10.35
N THR A 133 8.32 18.66 -11.64
CA THR A 133 9.34 18.39 -12.67
C THR A 133 10.53 19.35 -12.61
N LEU A 134 10.37 20.59 -12.14
CA LEU A 134 11.45 21.58 -12.04
C LEU A 134 11.91 21.81 -10.60
N GLY A 135 11.01 21.64 -9.62
CA GLY A 135 11.24 21.98 -8.21
C GLY A 135 11.52 20.79 -7.28
N LEU A 136 11.17 19.56 -7.69
CA LEU A 136 11.28 18.38 -6.83
C LEU A 136 12.17 17.30 -7.46
N CYS A 137 11.74 16.68 -8.56
CA CYS A 137 12.44 15.55 -9.19
C CYS A 137 13.92 15.82 -9.51
N PRO A 138 14.31 17.00 -10.03
CA PRO A 138 15.72 17.30 -10.36
C PRO A 138 16.66 17.31 -9.16
N TYR A 139 16.13 17.53 -7.96
CA TYR A 139 16.91 17.59 -6.72
C TYR A 139 16.89 16.26 -5.95
N LEU A 140 16.21 15.23 -6.48
CA LEU A 140 16.32 13.87 -5.98
C LEU A 140 17.67 13.28 -6.40
N GLY A 141 18.29 12.55 -5.46
CA GLY A 141 19.54 11.86 -5.71
C GLY A 141 19.39 10.72 -6.72
N PRO A 142 20.48 10.26 -7.33
CA PRO A 142 20.44 9.17 -8.29
C PRO A 142 19.82 7.90 -7.67
N GLY A 143 18.80 7.36 -8.33
CA GLY A 143 18.03 6.20 -7.86
C GLY A 143 17.00 6.50 -6.75
N VAL A 144 16.80 7.75 -6.35
CA VAL A 144 15.71 8.17 -5.47
C VAL A 144 14.53 8.63 -6.33
N GLY A 145 13.42 7.91 -6.30
CA GLY A 145 12.28 8.19 -7.19
C GLY A 145 12.53 7.79 -8.65
N VAL A 146 11.59 8.10 -9.53
CA VAL A 146 11.70 7.83 -10.97
C VAL A 146 12.30 9.05 -11.67
N ALA A 147 13.46 8.91 -12.31
CA ALA A 147 14.13 10.00 -13.05
C ALA A 147 13.23 10.59 -14.16
N LEU A 148 13.36 11.88 -14.46
CA LEU A 148 12.49 12.56 -15.44
C LEU A 148 12.70 12.02 -16.84
N GLY A 149 13.95 11.70 -17.20
CA GLY A 149 14.27 11.07 -18.49
C GLY A 149 13.62 9.69 -18.70
N LEU A 150 13.13 9.03 -17.64
CA LEU A 150 12.36 7.78 -17.73
C LEU A 150 10.85 8.01 -17.79
N ARG A 151 10.37 9.22 -17.46
CA ARG A 151 8.96 9.59 -17.49
C ARG A 151 8.53 10.15 -18.84
N SER A 152 9.42 10.89 -19.51
CA SER A 152 9.16 11.42 -20.85
C SER A 152 10.46 11.73 -21.59
N ALA A 153 10.41 11.71 -22.92
CA ALA A 153 11.54 12.14 -23.75
C ALA A 153 11.92 13.61 -23.48
N PHE A 154 10.95 14.45 -23.14
CA PHE A 154 11.16 15.84 -22.74
C PHE A 154 11.84 15.97 -21.37
N GLY A 155 11.69 14.97 -20.49
CA GLY A 155 12.28 14.99 -19.14
C GLY A 155 13.80 15.06 -19.13
N ALA A 156 14.47 14.45 -20.13
CA ALA A 156 15.93 14.53 -20.27
C ALA A 156 16.41 15.94 -20.64
N VAL A 157 15.63 16.65 -21.47
CA VAL A 157 15.89 18.06 -21.83
C VAL A 157 15.78 18.94 -20.59
N VAL A 158 14.74 18.72 -19.77
CA VAL A 158 14.52 19.44 -18.52
C VAL A 158 15.67 19.22 -17.52
N GLU A 159 16.12 17.97 -17.32
CA GLU A 159 17.28 17.68 -16.45
C GLU A 159 18.54 18.46 -16.87
N GLY A 160 18.78 18.60 -18.18
CA GLY A 160 19.92 19.37 -18.69
C GLY A 160 19.80 20.89 -18.58
N THR A 161 18.60 21.44 -18.33
CA THR A 161 18.41 22.90 -18.15
C THR A 161 18.65 23.41 -16.74
N ILE A 162 18.77 22.52 -15.75
CA ILE A 162 18.71 22.89 -14.33
C ILE A 162 20.10 23.22 -13.80
N ARG A 163 20.19 24.35 -13.11
CA ARG A 163 21.43 24.84 -12.51
C ARG A 163 21.54 24.42 -11.06
N HIS A 164 22.42 23.46 -10.80
CA HIS A 164 22.72 22.96 -9.45
C HIS A 164 23.83 23.76 -8.74
N ASP A 165 24.56 24.59 -9.49
CA ASP A 165 25.67 25.43 -9.05
C ASP A 165 25.24 26.74 -8.37
N VAL A 166 23.97 27.14 -8.55
CA VAL A 166 23.44 28.43 -8.08
C VAL A 166 22.72 28.26 -6.73
N ALA A 167 22.91 29.21 -5.82
CA ALA A 167 22.17 29.26 -4.56
C ALA A 167 20.65 29.44 -4.80
N PRO A 168 19.77 28.92 -3.92
CA PRO A 168 20.04 28.09 -2.75
C PRO A 168 20.39 26.64 -3.13
N ALA A 169 21.11 25.93 -2.25
CA ALA A 169 21.51 24.55 -2.48
C ALA A 169 20.31 23.64 -2.82
N GLY A 170 20.53 22.62 -3.65
CA GLY A 170 19.47 21.71 -4.12
C GLY A 170 18.66 21.05 -3.01
N GLU A 171 19.29 20.70 -1.87
CA GLU A 171 18.57 20.16 -0.71
C GLU A 171 17.57 21.18 -0.11
N ARG A 172 17.91 22.48 -0.12
CA ARG A 172 17.02 23.54 0.35
C ARG A 172 15.87 23.75 -0.63
N ARG A 173 16.14 23.73 -1.94
CA ARG A 173 15.11 23.80 -3.00
C ARG A 173 14.10 22.65 -2.84
N LEU A 174 14.61 21.43 -2.65
CA LEU A 174 13.80 20.23 -2.39
C LEU A 174 12.93 20.37 -1.13
N LEU A 175 13.50 20.86 -0.02
CA LEU A 175 12.75 21.10 1.22
C LEU A 175 11.60 22.09 1.00
N ILE A 176 11.89 23.22 0.35
CA ILE A 176 10.89 24.26 0.08
C ILE A 176 9.74 23.69 -0.76
N SER A 177 10.05 23.07 -1.90
CA SER A 177 9.03 22.49 -2.78
C SER A 177 8.21 21.41 -2.07
N THR A 178 8.85 20.54 -1.28
CA THR A 178 8.15 19.47 -0.53
C THR A 178 7.23 20.06 0.54
N ASN A 179 7.70 21.03 1.32
CA ASN A 179 6.89 21.65 2.38
C ASN A 179 5.69 22.40 1.83
N VAL A 180 5.87 23.16 0.74
CA VAL A 180 4.75 23.89 0.11
C VAL A 180 3.72 22.92 -0.46
N LEU A 181 4.13 21.83 -1.11
CA LEU A 181 3.19 20.80 -1.58
C LEU A 181 2.41 20.17 -0.42
N LEU A 182 3.05 19.93 0.71
CA LEU A 182 2.39 19.43 1.92
C LEU A 182 1.43 20.45 2.52
N GLU A 183 1.80 21.72 2.60
CA GLU A 183 0.96 22.81 3.08
C GLU A 183 -0.28 22.98 2.21
N VAL A 184 -0.10 23.01 0.88
CA VAL A 184 -1.20 23.10 -0.10
C VAL A 184 -2.12 21.88 0.01
N SER A 185 -1.58 20.71 0.31
CA SER A 185 -2.36 19.48 0.51
C SER A 185 -3.10 19.40 1.85
N ALA A 186 -2.98 20.40 2.73
CA ALA A 186 -3.80 20.47 3.94
C ALA A 186 -5.29 20.68 3.60
N LEU A 187 -5.58 21.30 2.45
CA LEU A 187 -6.92 21.42 1.89
C LEU A 187 -7.29 20.17 1.08
N SER A 188 -8.38 19.49 1.44
CA SER A 188 -8.83 18.24 0.79
C SER A 188 -9.02 18.36 -0.73
N SER A 189 -9.54 19.50 -1.21
CA SER A 189 -9.76 19.79 -2.63
C SER A 189 -8.46 19.89 -3.43
N LEU A 190 -7.38 20.38 -2.81
CA LEU A 190 -6.04 20.47 -3.41
C LEU A 190 -5.20 19.22 -3.15
N ALA A 191 -5.46 18.48 -2.07
CA ALA A 191 -4.80 17.23 -1.74
C ALA A 191 -4.97 16.16 -2.83
N THR A 192 -6.19 16.06 -3.40
CA THR A 192 -6.51 15.07 -4.43
C THR A 192 -5.61 15.18 -5.67
N PRO A 193 -5.50 16.34 -6.36
CA PRO A 193 -4.60 16.46 -7.51
C PRO A 193 -3.12 16.33 -7.15
N VAL A 194 -2.72 16.71 -5.93
CA VAL A 194 -1.34 16.52 -5.45
C VAL A 194 -1.01 15.03 -5.28
N PHE A 195 -1.80 14.30 -4.51
CA PHE A 195 -1.46 12.91 -4.15
C PHE A 195 -1.80 11.89 -5.23
N THR A 196 -2.80 12.13 -6.08
CA THR A 196 -3.13 11.17 -7.16
C THR A 196 -2.03 11.01 -8.20
N ARG A 197 -1.18 12.02 -8.40
CA ARG A 197 -0.13 12.03 -9.43
C ARG A 197 1.29 12.15 -8.89
N HIS A 198 1.46 12.78 -7.72
CA HIS A 198 2.78 13.19 -7.23
C HIS A 198 3.10 12.63 -5.84
N LEU A 199 2.29 11.70 -5.32
CA LEU A 199 2.56 11.09 -4.01
C LEU A 199 3.92 10.38 -3.97
N GLY A 200 4.26 9.57 -4.97
CA GLY A 200 5.54 8.87 -5.04
C GLY A 200 6.74 9.83 -5.01
N ASP A 201 6.61 10.98 -5.67
CA ASP A 201 7.62 12.04 -5.69
C ASP A 201 7.79 12.68 -4.31
N ILE A 202 6.68 13.03 -3.66
CA ILE A 202 6.68 13.62 -2.33
C ILE A 202 7.27 12.65 -1.30
N ILE A 203 6.92 11.34 -1.37
CA ILE A 203 7.50 10.31 -0.50
C ILE A 203 9.01 10.18 -0.75
N ALA A 204 9.46 10.16 -2.01
CA ALA A 204 10.89 10.16 -2.34
C ALA A 204 11.63 11.37 -1.77
N GLY A 205 11.06 12.58 -1.94
CA GLY A 205 11.61 13.82 -1.40
C GLY A 205 11.72 13.77 0.13
N LEU A 206 10.67 13.38 0.83
CA LEU A 206 10.66 13.23 2.28
C LEU A 206 11.65 12.18 2.76
N CYS A 207 11.73 11.01 2.11
CA CYS A 207 12.71 9.98 2.43
C CYS A 207 14.14 10.49 2.32
N GLN A 208 14.45 11.24 1.25
CA GLN A 208 15.76 11.85 1.06
C GLN A 208 16.07 12.91 2.12
N LEU A 209 15.16 13.85 2.37
CA LEU A 209 15.34 14.92 3.35
C LEU A 209 15.50 14.38 4.78
N ALA A 210 14.77 13.32 5.12
CA ALA A 210 14.71 12.78 6.47
C ALA A 210 15.79 11.74 6.81
N TYR A 211 16.22 10.92 5.84
CA TYR A 211 17.03 9.71 6.12
C TYR A 211 18.29 9.56 5.27
N ARG A 212 18.56 10.46 4.31
CA ARG A 212 19.80 10.38 3.54
C ARG A 212 21.00 10.50 4.50
N PRO A 213 21.91 9.51 4.52
CA PRO A 213 23.08 9.59 5.38
C PRO A 213 23.97 10.75 4.92
N HIS A 214 24.31 11.63 5.85
CA HIS A 214 25.24 12.72 5.58
C HIS A 214 26.62 12.12 5.35
N ARG A 215 27.24 12.39 4.20
CA ARG A 215 28.66 12.08 4.04
C ARG A 215 29.44 13.06 4.92
N PRO A 216 30.42 12.59 5.71
CA PRO A 216 31.39 13.49 6.30
C PRO A 216 32.27 13.97 5.16
N ASP A 217 31.87 15.04 4.47
CA ASP A 217 32.73 15.66 3.47
C ASP A 217 33.85 16.39 4.22
N GLY A 218 35.08 15.95 3.97
CA GLY A 218 36.28 16.74 4.23
C GLY A 218 36.20 18.05 3.47
N ASP A 219 36.74 19.10 4.09
CA ASP A 219 36.71 20.50 3.66
C ASP A 219 35.34 21.19 3.65
N ALA A 220 34.86 21.47 4.87
CA ALA A 220 33.89 22.50 5.16
C ALA A 220 34.46 23.91 4.90
N THR A 221 34.61 24.31 3.64
CA THR A 221 34.71 25.72 3.27
C THR A 221 33.32 26.32 3.06
N LYS A 222 32.82 26.93 4.14
CA LYS A 222 31.98 28.14 4.21
C LYS A 222 31.03 28.41 3.02
N SER A 223 29.75 28.03 3.18
CA SER A 223 28.53 28.82 2.80
C SER A 223 27.29 27.98 2.45
N ASN A 224 27.25 26.67 2.71
CA ASN A 224 26.02 25.89 2.60
C ASN A 224 25.58 25.40 3.99
N LYS A 225 24.70 26.17 4.65
CA LYS A 225 23.94 25.65 5.80
C LYS A 225 23.09 24.49 5.27
N GLY A 226 23.56 23.26 5.44
CA GLY A 226 22.75 22.07 5.20
C GLY A 226 21.50 22.07 6.10
N LEU A 227 20.61 21.12 5.86
CA LEU A 227 19.38 20.97 6.64
C LEU A 227 19.66 20.90 8.14
N THR A 228 18.88 21.61 8.95
CA THR A 228 19.01 21.53 10.42
C THR A 228 18.49 20.20 10.95
N ALA A 229 18.82 19.86 12.20
CA ALA A 229 18.31 18.64 12.82
C ALA A 229 16.78 18.68 13.00
N GLU A 230 16.24 19.86 13.27
CA GLU A 230 14.81 20.13 13.44
C GLU A 230 14.06 19.96 12.11
N GLU A 231 14.61 20.47 11.00
CA GLU A 231 14.04 20.29 9.67
C GLU A 231 13.98 18.81 9.29
N ARG A 232 15.05 18.04 9.54
CA ARG A 232 15.05 16.59 9.31
C ARG A 232 14.01 15.87 10.17
N LYS A 233 13.87 16.27 11.44
CA LYS A 233 12.85 15.70 12.34
C LYS A 233 11.44 16.01 11.84
N SER A 234 11.19 17.24 11.41
CA SER A 234 9.92 17.65 10.81
C SER A 234 9.60 16.84 9.54
N CYS A 235 10.59 16.60 8.67
CA CYS A 235 10.39 15.74 7.50
C CYS A 235 10.05 14.28 7.87
N LYS A 236 10.63 13.74 8.95
CA LYS A 236 10.27 12.39 9.46
C LYS A 236 8.82 12.36 9.93
N GLU A 237 8.41 13.35 10.72
CA GLU A 237 7.03 13.47 11.22
C GLU A 237 6.03 13.64 10.08
N ALA A 238 6.36 14.49 9.10
CA ALA A 238 5.56 14.70 7.90
C ALA A 238 5.42 13.41 7.08
N LEU A 239 6.50 12.64 6.90
CA LEU A 239 6.45 11.34 6.23
C LEU A 239 5.52 10.38 6.96
N HIS A 240 5.71 10.18 8.27
CA HIS A 240 4.86 9.27 9.04
C HIS A 240 3.38 9.72 9.06
N SER A 241 3.12 11.02 9.15
CA SER A 241 1.77 11.59 9.07
C SER A 241 1.13 11.32 7.70
N LEU A 242 1.87 11.52 6.61
CA LEU A 242 1.40 11.27 5.25
C LEU A 242 1.08 9.79 5.03
N LEU A 243 1.98 8.89 5.43
CA LEU A 243 1.78 7.44 5.33
C LEU A 243 0.62 6.93 6.21
N GLY A 244 0.25 7.67 7.26
CA GLY A 244 -0.90 7.36 8.12
C GLY A 244 -2.24 7.85 7.56
N LYS A 245 -2.26 8.90 6.74
CA LYS A 245 -3.49 9.51 6.19
C LYS A 245 -3.90 8.92 4.85
N VAL A 246 -2.94 8.53 4.02
CA VAL A 246 -3.20 8.02 2.67
C VAL A 246 -3.65 6.57 2.72
N TYR A 247 -4.57 6.19 1.83
CA TYR A 247 -5.05 4.82 1.68
C TYR A 247 -3.87 3.85 1.52
N GLN A 248 -3.79 2.88 2.44
CA GLN A 248 -2.61 2.02 2.64
C GLN A 248 -2.15 1.27 1.38
N PRO A 249 -3.03 0.73 0.52
CA PRO A 249 -2.61 0.11 -0.74
C PRO A 249 -1.83 1.04 -1.67
N ILE A 250 -2.21 2.32 -1.74
CA ILE A 250 -1.49 3.31 -2.56
C ILE A 250 -0.10 3.54 -1.97
N VAL A 251 0.00 3.70 -0.65
CA VAL A 251 1.29 3.86 0.05
C VAL A 251 2.21 2.67 -0.21
N ILE A 252 1.70 1.44 -0.06
CA ILE A 252 2.48 0.22 -0.30
C ILE A 252 2.96 0.17 -1.74
N LYS A 253 2.10 0.51 -2.71
CA LYS A 253 2.46 0.57 -4.13
C LYS A 253 3.60 1.55 -4.39
N GLU A 254 3.51 2.78 -3.87
CA GLU A 254 4.56 3.78 -4.02
C GLU A 254 5.87 3.35 -3.34
N LEU A 255 5.81 2.75 -2.15
CA LEU A 255 7.00 2.23 -1.45
C LEU A 255 7.67 1.08 -2.20
N LEU A 256 6.90 0.18 -2.82
CA LEU A 256 7.41 -0.90 -3.67
C LEU A 256 8.11 -0.33 -4.93
N ILE A 257 7.52 0.69 -5.55
CA ILE A 257 8.13 1.39 -6.69
C ILE A 257 9.45 2.05 -6.26
N LEU A 258 9.46 2.75 -5.12
CA LEU A 258 10.65 3.43 -4.58
C LEU A 258 11.76 2.49 -4.13
N GLN A 259 11.42 1.30 -3.64
CA GLN A 259 12.43 0.29 -3.26
C GLN A 259 13.20 -0.21 -4.49
N GLY A 260 12.59 -0.16 -5.68
CA GLY A 260 13.14 -0.72 -6.90
C GLY A 260 13.14 -2.25 -6.85
N GLY A 261 12.60 -2.89 -7.89
CA GLY A 261 12.43 -4.34 -7.95
C GLY A 261 13.73 -5.13 -7.71
N PRO A 262 13.63 -6.43 -7.40
CA PRO A 262 14.79 -7.27 -7.12
C PRO A 262 15.81 -7.21 -8.27
N LYS A 263 17.10 -7.34 -7.92
CA LYS A 263 18.22 -7.42 -8.87
C LYS A 263 17.95 -8.53 -9.90
N GLN A 264 17.30 -8.21 -11.02
CA GLN A 264 17.27 -9.15 -12.14
C GLN A 264 18.70 -9.24 -12.65
N GLY A 265 19.28 -10.44 -12.49
CA GLY A 265 20.55 -10.79 -13.08
C GLY A 265 20.51 -10.51 -14.58
N SER A 266 21.60 -9.96 -15.08
CA SER A 266 21.88 -9.65 -16.47
C SER A 266 21.27 -10.67 -17.45
N SER A 267 20.14 -10.35 -18.08
CA SER A 267 19.66 -11.11 -19.23
C SER A 267 18.87 -10.24 -20.22
N ARG A 268 19.57 -9.91 -21.31
CA ARG A 268 19.12 -9.86 -22.71
C ARG A 268 17.68 -9.36 -22.96
N GLY A 269 17.51 -8.04 -22.94
CA GLY A 269 16.39 -7.35 -23.59
C GLY A 269 16.52 -5.84 -23.35
N GLY A 270 16.55 -5.04 -24.41
CA GLY A 270 17.00 -3.64 -24.41
C GLY A 270 16.10 -2.60 -23.71
N SER A 271 15.45 -2.96 -22.60
CA SER A 271 14.79 -1.98 -21.73
C SER A 271 15.82 -1.40 -20.76
N LYS A 272 15.99 -0.07 -20.74
CA LYS A 272 16.85 0.62 -19.77
C LYS A 272 16.40 0.22 -18.36
N ALA A 273 17.19 -0.62 -17.68
CA ALA A 273 16.90 -1.04 -16.33
C ALA A 273 16.76 0.20 -15.44
N LEU A 274 15.67 0.29 -14.67
CA LEU A 274 15.49 1.31 -13.65
C LEU A 274 16.75 1.32 -12.77
N ALA A 275 17.37 2.50 -12.62
CA ALA A 275 18.52 2.65 -11.74
C ALA A 275 18.12 2.14 -10.35
N GLN A 276 18.89 1.19 -9.81
CA GLN A 276 18.57 0.58 -8.52
C GLN A 276 18.57 1.65 -7.43
N ALA A 277 17.55 1.60 -6.58
CA ALA A 277 17.47 2.49 -5.43
C ALA A 277 18.69 2.31 -4.50
N PRO A 278 19.22 3.40 -3.92
CA PRO A 278 20.32 3.34 -2.97
C PRO A 278 20.04 2.37 -1.81
N SER A 279 21.08 1.73 -1.27
CA SER A 279 20.93 0.74 -0.19
C SER A 279 20.29 1.31 1.09
N TRP A 280 20.48 2.60 1.38
CA TRP A 280 19.81 3.27 2.50
C TRP A 280 18.30 3.40 2.25
N LEU A 281 17.88 3.76 1.03
CA LEU A 281 16.48 3.90 0.66
C LEU A 281 15.78 2.54 0.62
N ARG A 282 16.45 1.52 0.08
CA ARG A 282 15.90 0.15 0.06
C ARG A 282 15.63 -0.41 1.45
N ARG A 283 16.53 -0.12 2.41
CA ARG A 283 16.34 -0.51 3.81
C ARG A 283 15.21 0.27 4.46
N LEU A 284 15.12 1.59 4.22
CA LEU A 284 14.03 2.43 4.73
C LEU A 284 12.67 1.98 4.19
N CYS A 285 12.53 1.85 2.86
CA CYS A 285 11.29 1.38 2.24
C CYS A 285 10.93 -0.03 2.74
N GLY A 286 11.91 -0.93 2.90
CA GLY A 286 11.68 -2.26 3.46
C GLY A 286 11.16 -2.21 4.91
N GLN A 287 11.71 -1.33 5.75
CA GLN A 287 11.21 -1.11 7.11
C GLN A 287 9.78 -0.55 7.10
N LEU A 288 9.51 0.51 6.33
CA LEU A 288 8.18 1.11 6.22
C LEU A 288 7.14 0.12 5.67
N LEU A 289 7.49 -0.70 4.69
CA LEU A 289 6.63 -1.77 4.17
C LEU A 289 6.35 -2.83 5.23
N SER A 290 7.37 -3.24 6.00
CA SER A 290 7.21 -4.21 7.08
C SER A 290 6.28 -3.69 8.17
N ASP A 291 6.46 -2.43 8.59
CA ASP A 291 5.59 -1.77 9.57
C ASP A 291 4.14 -1.75 9.10
N ARG A 292 3.90 -1.52 7.79
CA ARG A 292 2.55 -1.51 7.22
C ARG A 292 1.96 -2.90 7.07
N LEU A 293 2.77 -3.90 6.72
CA LEU A 293 2.32 -5.28 6.59
C LEU A 293 1.89 -5.87 7.93
N MET A 294 2.59 -5.49 9.02
CA MET A 294 2.29 -5.96 10.39
C MET A 294 1.09 -5.25 11.03
N GLN A 295 0.62 -4.12 10.49
CA GLN A 295 -0.60 -3.47 10.97
C GLN A 295 -1.84 -4.37 10.73
N PRO A 296 -2.93 -4.18 11.50
CA PRO A 296 -4.21 -4.84 11.23
C PRO A 296 -4.65 -4.57 9.78
N HIS A 297 -5.09 -5.63 9.08
CA HIS A 297 -5.42 -5.60 7.65
C HIS A 297 -4.26 -5.19 6.71
N GLY A 298 -3.01 -5.20 7.19
CA GLY A 298 -1.81 -4.90 6.41
C GLY A 298 -1.58 -5.90 5.28
N VAL A 299 -1.79 -7.20 5.52
CA VAL A 299 -1.70 -8.25 4.49
C VAL A 299 -2.72 -7.97 3.38
N GLN A 300 -3.96 -7.66 3.77
CA GLN A 300 -5.02 -7.30 2.84
C GLN A 300 -4.63 -6.07 2.00
N ALA A 301 -4.02 -5.06 2.61
CA ALA A 301 -3.58 -3.87 1.90
C ALA A 301 -2.46 -4.16 0.89
N VAL A 302 -1.54 -5.08 1.18
CA VAL A 302 -0.51 -5.54 0.23
C VAL A 302 -1.14 -6.27 -0.95
N VAL A 303 -2.09 -7.18 -0.69
CA VAL A 303 -2.82 -7.90 -1.75
C VAL A 303 -3.50 -6.90 -2.68
N ARG A 304 -4.21 -5.90 -2.13
CA ARG A 304 -4.84 -4.84 -2.91
C ARG A 304 -3.84 -4.00 -3.72
N ALA A 305 -2.72 -3.62 -3.10
CA ALA A 305 -1.72 -2.77 -3.75
C ALA A 305 -1.18 -3.39 -5.05
N VAL A 306 -1.00 -4.72 -5.05
CA VAL A 306 -0.43 -5.45 -6.19
C VAL A 306 -1.50 -5.90 -7.18
N LEU A 307 -2.70 -6.28 -6.71
CA LEU A 307 -3.75 -6.85 -7.56
C LEU A 307 -4.72 -5.80 -8.13
N GLU A 308 -5.12 -4.78 -7.38
CA GLU A 308 -6.08 -3.75 -7.83
C GLU A 308 -5.44 -2.70 -8.77
N GLY A 309 -4.10 -2.65 -8.83
CA GLY A 309 -3.33 -1.60 -9.49
C GLY A 309 -3.14 -1.74 -11.01
N THR A 310 -3.61 -2.82 -11.64
CA THR A 310 -3.46 -3.07 -13.08
C THR A 310 -4.83 -3.19 -13.73
N GLY A 311 -5.32 -2.12 -14.37
CA GLY A 311 -6.61 -2.08 -15.08
C GLY A 311 -6.69 -2.95 -16.35
N ALA A 312 -6.06 -4.13 -16.34
CA ALA A 312 -6.16 -5.14 -17.37
C ALA A 312 -6.41 -6.47 -16.67
N GLY A 313 -7.68 -6.78 -16.44
CA GLY A 313 -8.10 -8.13 -16.05
C GLY A 313 -7.69 -9.10 -17.17
N GLY A 314 -6.79 -10.00 -16.85
CA GLY A 314 -6.20 -10.93 -17.80
C GLY A 314 -5.23 -11.87 -17.12
N ASP A 315 -4.95 -13.00 -17.80
CA ASP A 315 -4.19 -14.21 -17.44
C ASP A 315 -2.87 -14.04 -16.63
N SER A 316 -2.41 -12.80 -16.45
CA SER A 316 -1.32 -12.35 -15.58
C SER A 316 -1.61 -12.41 -14.07
N ASP A 317 -2.86 -12.56 -13.66
CA ASP A 317 -3.28 -12.35 -12.27
C ASP A 317 -2.76 -13.42 -11.31
N TRP A 318 -2.58 -14.66 -11.79
CA TRP A 318 -2.05 -15.71 -10.92
C TRP A 318 -0.58 -15.54 -10.54
N ARG A 319 0.24 -15.04 -11.46
CA ARG A 319 1.66 -14.76 -11.19
C ARG A 319 1.82 -13.62 -10.19
N LYS A 320 0.89 -12.66 -10.22
CA LYS A 320 0.81 -11.61 -9.21
C LYS A 320 0.43 -12.21 -7.86
N CYS A 321 -0.55 -13.12 -7.80
CA CYS A 321 -0.88 -13.82 -6.56
C CYS A 321 0.32 -14.57 -5.98
N ASP A 322 1.07 -15.29 -6.82
CA ASP A 322 2.29 -16.00 -6.40
C ASP A 322 3.38 -15.04 -5.91
N ALA A 323 3.58 -13.91 -6.59
CA ALA A 323 4.54 -12.90 -6.16
C ALA A 323 4.15 -12.28 -4.81
N VAL A 324 2.86 -12.00 -4.59
CA VAL A 324 2.37 -11.52 -3.28
C VAL A 324 2.58 -12.59 -2.22
N ALA A 325 2.24 -13.85 -2.50
CA ALA A 325 2.46 -14.94 -1.55
C ALA A 325 3.93 -15.04 -1.12
N GLN A 326 4.87 -14.92 -2.06
CA GLN A 326 6.31 -14.88 -1.79
C GLN A 326 6.73 -13.67 -0.94
N ILE A 327 6.12 -12.50 -1.14
CA ILE A 327 6.36 -11.32 -0.28
C ILE A 327 5.86 -11.58 1.14
N LEU A 328 4.69 -12.21 1.31
CA LEU A 328 4.11 -12.49 2.62
C LEU A 328 4.89 -13.57 3.40
N THR A 329 5.45 -14.56 2.70
CA THR A 329 6.22 -15.64 3.34
C THR A 329 7.65 -15.25 3.69
N ALA A 330 8.26 -14.34 2.91
CA ALA A 330 9.61 -13.86 3.14
C ALA A 330 9.68 -12.92 4.35
N CYS A 331 10.16 -13.44 5.48
CA CYS A 331 10.39 -12.64 6.68
C CYS A 331 11.39 -11.48 6.37
N PRO A 332 11.01 -10.21 6.56
CA PRO A 332 11.89 -9.09 6.28
C PRO A 332 13.14 -9.13 7.16
N GLN A 333 14.31 -8.83 6.59
CA GLN A 333 15.58 -8.70 7.33
C GLN A 333 15.52 -7.61 8.41
N GLN A 334 14.57 -6.68 8.29
CA GLN A 334 14.35 -5.56 9.20
C GLN A 334 13.40 -5.91 10.35
N SER A 335 12.79 -7.10 10.35
CA SER A 335 11.94 -7.55 11.46
C SER A 335 12.80 -7.84 12.70
N LEU A 336 12.31 -7.44 13.88
CA LEU A 336 13.00 -7.66 15.16
C LEU A 336 13.10 -9.15 15.51
N SER A 337 12.09 -9.95 15.14
CA SER A 337 12.10 -11.41 15.26
C SER A 337 11.14 -12.08 14.26
N PRO A 338 11.51 -13.27 13.73
CA PRO A 338 10.59 -14.07 12.90
C PRO A 338 9.29 -14.43 13.62
N GLU A 339 9.36 -14.73 14.91
CA GLU A 339 8.19 -15.01 15.76
C GLU A 339 7.22 -13.82 15.81
N GLY A 340 7.73 -12.61 16.02
CA GLY A 340 6.93 -11.38 16.05
C GLY A 340 6.27 -11.09 14.70
N TYR A 341 6.92 -11.48 13.60
CA TYR A 341 6.38 -11.35 12.25
C TYR A 341 5.26 -12.35 11.98
N TYR A 342 5.51 -13.66 12.11
CA TYR A 342 4.53 -14.70 11.77
C TYR A 342 3.31 -14.68 12.69
N SER A 343 3.48 -14.33 13.98
CA SER A 343 2.36 -14.15 14.91
C SER A 343 1.36 -13.06 14.49
N GLN A 344 1.79 -12.06 13.71
CA GLN A 344 0.93 -10.98 13.21
C GLN A 344 0.41 -11.23 11.79
N VAL A 345 1.21 -11.89 10.93
CA VAL A 345 0.88 -12.11 9.53
C VAL A 345 -0.01 -13.34 9.31
N CYS A 346 0.26 -14.45 10.02
CA CYS A 346 -0.49 -15.69 9.83
C CYS A 346 -1.99 -15.58 10.15
N PRO A 347 -2.44 -14.91 11.23
CA PRO A 347 -3.87 -14.71 11.46
C PRO A 347 -4.56 -13.95 10.32
N GLN A 348 -3.91 -12.93 9.77
CA GLN A 348 -4.42 -12.18 8.63
C GLN A 348 -4.50 -13.04 7.35
N ILE A 349 -3.56 -13.97 7.14
CA ILE A 349 -3.62 -14.93 6.03
C ILE A 349 -4.84 -15.85 6.17
N LEU A 350 -5.15 -16.32 7.38
CA LEU A 350 -6.34 -17.14 7.63
C LEU A 350 -7.63 -16.34 7.38
N GLU A 351 -7.67 -15.06 7.74
CA GLU A 351 -8.81 -14.18 7.43
C GLU A 351 -9.02 -14.00 5.92
N LEU A 352 -7.95 -14.00 5.12
CA LEU A 352 -8.03 -13.87 3.66
C LEU A 352 -8.67 -15.08 2.97
N LEU A 353 -8.63 -16.28 3.58
CA LEU A 353 -9.31 -17.47 3.03
C LEU A 353 -10.83 -17.26 2.95
N HIS A 354 -11.38 -16.44 3.85
CA HIS A 354 -12.81 -16.18 4.00
C HIS A 354 -13.21 -14.78 3.53
N PHE A 355 -12.46 -14.22 2.59
CA PHE A 355 -12.71 -12.86 2.13
C PHE A 355 -14.04 -12.73 1.39
N LYS A 356 -14.92 -11.83 1.84
CA LYS A 356 -16.34 -11.79 1.44
C LYS A 356 -16.63 -11.04 0.13
N ASP A 357 -15.66 -10.29 -0.42
CA ASP A 357 -15.90 -9.48 -1.62
C ASP A 357 -15.96 -10.35 -2.88
N LYS A 358 -17.12 -10.43 -3.52
CA LYS A 358 -17.38 -11.36 -4.65
C LYS A 358 -16.43 -11.16 -5.84
N LEU A 359 -15.93 -9.94 -6.06
CA LEU A 359 -15.08 -9.64 -7.21
C LEU A 359 -13.62 -10.05 -7.00
N THR A 360 -13.13 -9.94 -5.76
CA THR A 360 -11.71 -10.16 -5.42
C THR A 360 -11.46 -11.41 -4.57
N ALA A 361 -12.51 -12.04 -4.03
CA ALA A 361 -12.43 -13.19 -3.13
C ALA A 361 -11.54 -14.31 -3.69
N LEU A 362 -11.70 -14.68 -4.96
CA LEU A 362 -10.92 -15.77 -5.55
C LEU A 362 -9.42 -15.45 -5.59
N GLN A 363 -9.06 -14.20 -5.88
CA GLN A 363 -7.66 -13.79 -5.91
C GLN A 363 -7.06 -13.76 -4.50
N PHE A 364 -7.83 -13.30 -3.51
CA PHE A 364 -7.41 -13.23 -2.11
C PHE A 364 -7.23 -14.62 -1.53
N GLN A 365 -8.20 -15.51 -1.77
CA GLN A 365 -8.12 -16.91 -1.39
C GLN A 365 -6.89 -17.57 -2.02
N ARG A 366 -6.64 -17.35 -3.32
CA ARG A 366 -5.45 -17.91 -3.99
C ARG A 366 -4.13 -17.44 -3.36
N VAL A 367 -4.01 -16.15 -3.03
CA VAL A 367 -2.83 -15.63 -2.31
C VAL A 367 -2.71 -16.30 -0.95
N ALA A 368 -3.79 -16.40 -0.19
CA ALA A 368 -3.79 -17.00 1.13
C ALA A 368 -3.39 -18.48 1.09
N THR A 369 -3.99 -19.27 0.20
CA THR A 369 -3.63 -20.67 -0.02
C THR A 369 -2.16 -20.82 -0.38
N ARG A 370 -1.67 -20.01 -1.33
CA ARG A 370 -0.30 -20.10 -1.79
C ARG A 370 0.69 -19.71 -0.69
N ALA A 371 0.40 -18.65 0.06
CA ALA A 371 1.22 -18.21 1.18
C ALA A 371 1.25 -19.28 2.29
N ALA A 372 0.10 -19.84 2.65
CA ALA A 372 0.01 -20.91 3.63
C ALA A 372 0.84 -22.14 3.22
N LEU A 373 0.72 -22.58 1.96
CA LEU A 373 1.50 -23.70 1.43
C LEU A 373 3.01 -23.46 1.49
N ILE A 374 3.47 -22.27 1.08
CA ILE A 374 4.89 -21.90 1.16
C ILE A 374 5.35 -21.86 2.62
N MET A 375 4.55 -21.29 3.54
CA MET A 375 4.91 -21.24 4.97
C MET A 375 5.02 -22.63 5.59
N VAL A 376 4.10 -23.56 5.27
CA VAL A 376 4.14 -24.93 5.79
C VAL A 376 5.37 -25.69 5.27
N GLN A 377 5.82 -25.38 4.06
CA GLN A 377 7.00 -25.99 3.45
C GLN A 377 8.31 -25.40 3.98
N ASP A 378 8.43 -24.07 4.01
CA ASP A 378 9.69 -23.37 4.27
C ASP A 378 9.88 -23.04 5.77
N HIS A 379 8.79 -22.93 6.53
CA HIS A 379 8.79 -22.48 7.93
C HIS A 379 7.88 -23.34 8.83
N PRO A 380 8.14 -24.67 8.93
CA PRO A 380 7.22 -25.63 9.55
C PRO A 380 6.91 -25.35 11.03
N GLU A 381 7.86 -24.81 11.79
CA GLU A 381 7.69 -24.50 13.22
C GLU A 381 6.66 -23.38 13.43
N PHE A 382 6.80 -22.28 12.69
CA PHE A 382 5.88 -21.15 12.77
C PHE A 382 4.53 -21.48 12.14
N SER A 383 4.52 -22.21 11.02
CA SER A 383 3.27 -22.62 10.37
C SER A 383 2.46 -23.55 11.26
N GLN A 384 3.10 -24.47 11.99
CA GLN A 384 2.40 -25.35 12.92
C GLN A 384 1.64 -24.51 13.95
N ARG A 385 2.34 -23.56 14.59
CA ARG A 385 1.79 -22.77 15.69
C ARG A 385 0.77 -21.71 15.26
N PHE A 386 1.03 -20.99 14.17
CA PHE A 386 0.26 -19.81 13.79
C PHE A 386 -0.68 -20.01 12.60
N LEU A 387 -0.56 -21.12 11.85
CA LEU A 387 -1.49 -21.47 10.76
C LEU A 387 -2.26 -22.75 11.06
N LEU A 388 -1.57 -23.88 11.24
CA LEU A 388 -2.20 -25.19 11.33
C LEU A 388 -2.97 -25.37 12.64
N THR A 389 -2.40 -25.00 13.79
CA THR A 389 -3.11 -25.09 15.08
C THR A 389 -4.39 -24.25 15.10
N PRO A 390 -4.42 -22.96 14.68
CA PRO A 390 -5.67 -22.21 14.58
C PRO A 390 -6.66 -22.78 13.57
N LEU A 391 -6.18 -23.26 12.41
CA LEU A 391 -7.01 -23.84 11.36
C LEU A 391 -7.71 -25.12 11.84
N LEU A 392 -6.97 -26.01 12.51
CA LEU A 392 -7.48 -27.29 13.02
C LEU A 392 -8.13 -27.19 14.40
N SER A 393 -8.07 -26.03 15.05
CA SER A 393 -8.58 -25.80 16.41
C SER A 393 -10.01 -26.32 16.65
N PRO A 394 -10.99 -26.14 15.74
CA PRO A 394 -12.33 -26.69 15.91
C PRO A 394 -12.34 -28.23 16.02
N LEU A 395 -11.51 -28.93 15.25
CA LEU A 395 -11.39 -30.38 15.31
C LEU A 395 -10.59 -30.84 16.54
N CYS A 396 -9.52 -30.11 16.91
CA CYS A 396 -8.79 -30.40 18.15
C CYS A 396 -9.70 -30.28 19.38
N ARG A 397 -10.56 -29.25 19.43
CA ARG A 397 -11.56 -29.06 20.50
C ARG A 397 -12.59 -30.19 20.55
N CYS A 398 -12.85 -30.86 19.44
CA CYS A 398 -13.67 -32.07 19.40
C CYS A 398 -12.94 -33.30 19.96
N ALA A 399 -11.61 -33.38 19.82
CA ALA A 399 -10.79 -34.51 20.26
C ALA A 399 -10.35 -34.41 21.73
N GLU A 400 -9.96 -33.21 22.19
CA GLU A 400 -9.30 -33.01 23.49
C GLU A 400 -10.28 -33.07 24.67
N GLY A 401 -10.04 -34.00 25.61
CA GLY A 401 -10.76 -34.12 26.88
C GLY A 401 -10.11 -33.42 28.09
N ASN A 402 -8.99 -32.71 27.92
CA ASN A 402 -8.22 -32.20 29.06
C ASN A 402 -8.65 -30.79 29.46
N GLY A 403 -9.40 -30.72 30.55
CA GLY A 403 -9.92 -29.49 31.13
C GLY A 403 -8.84 -28.48 31.52
N LYS A 404 -8.99 -27.27 31.01
CA LYS A 404 -9.02 -26.11 31.92
C LYS A 404 -10.49 -25.87 32.22
N GLU A 405 -10.87 -26.13 33.47
CA GLU A 405 -12.18 -25.84 34.04
C GLU A 405 -12.56 -24.39 33.70
N GLY A 406 -13.50 -24.20 32.77
CA GLY A 406 -13.93 -22.85 32.39
C GLY A 406 -14.60 -22.70 31.02
N SER A 407 -14.49 -23.68 30.11
CA SER A 407 -15.18 -23.59 28.81
C SER A 407 -15.87 -24.90 28.44
N GLN A 408 -17.05 -25.13 29.03
CA GLN A 408 -18.04 -26.14 28.59
C GLN A 408 -18.68 -25.76 27.23
N SER A 409 -17.90 -25.28 26.28
CA SER A 409 -18.42 -24.82 25.00
C SER A 409 -18.22 -25.92 23.96
N GLY A 410 -19.36 -26.41 23.44
CA GLY A 410 -19.42 -27.19 22.21
C GLY A 410 -18.75 -26.48 21.03
N VAL A 411 -18.67 -27.15 19.89
CA VAL A 411 -18.16 -26.54 18.65
C VAL A 411 -19.34 -26.20 17.77
N GLU A 412 -19.46 -24.93 17.40
CA GLU A 412 -20.58 -24.46 16.59
C GLU A 412 -20.48 -24.95 15.14
N GLU A 413 -21.62 -24.99 14.45
CA GLU A 413 -21.71 -25.45 13.06
C GLU A 413 -20.77 -24.68 12.12
N TRP A 414 -20.79 -23.35 12.21
CA TRP A 414 -19.98 -22.50 11.35
C TRP A 414 -18.46 -22.69 11.58
N GLU A 415 -18.04 -23.03 12.81
CA GLU A 415 -16.62 -23.29 13.11
C GLU A 415 -16.12 -24.56 12.42
N LEU A 416 -16.94 -25.62 12.44
CA LEU A 416 -16.62 -26.89 11.79
C LEU A 416 -16.68 -26.76 10.27
N ASN A 417 -17.72 -26.11 9.73
CA ASN A 417 -17.83 -25.89 8.29
C ASN A 417 -16.60 -25.15 7.76
N ARG A 418 -16.23 -24.04 8.41
CA ARG A 418 -15.05 -23.25 8.04
C ARG A 418 -13.75 -24.05 8.11
N CYS A 419 -13.57 -24.83 9.18
CA CYS A 419 -12.40 -25.69 9.35
C CYS A 419 -12.25 -26.71 8.21
N ILE A 420 -13.33 -27.40 7.85
CA ILE A 420 -13.31 -28.39 6.77
C ILE A 420 -13.03 -27.74 5.42
N GLU A 421 -13.62 -26.58 5.13
CA GLU A 421 -13.34 -25.81 3.91
C GLU A 421 -11.87 -25.37 3.84
N ASP A 422 -11.33 -24.85 4.94
CA ASP A 422 -9.93 -24.41 5.02
C ASP A 422 -8.94 -25.56 4.78
N ILE A 423 -9.21 -26.74 5.35
CA ILE A 423 -8.39 -27.94 5.13
C ILE A 423 -8.41 -28.32 3.63
N CYS A 424 -9.57 -28.32 2.98
CA CYS A 424 -9.67 -28.62 1.55
C CYS A 424 -8.87 -27.62 0.70
N VAL A 425 -8.88 -26.34 1.07
CA VAL A 425 -8.17 -25.28 0.35
C VAL A 425 -6.65 -25.41 0.53
N VAL A 426 -6.17 -25.63 1.75
CA VAL A 426 -4.74 -25.76 2.05
C VAL A 426 -4.19 -27.14 1.65
N GLY A 427 -5.02 -28.17 1.62
CA GLY A 427 -4.69 -29.57 1.27
C GLY A 427 -4.36 -29.82 -0.21
N ASN A 428 -4.23 -28.78 -1.04
CA ASN A 428 -3.90 -28.94 -2.46
C ASN A 428 -2.46 -29.41 -2.72
N SER A 429 -1.57 -29.42 -1.73
CA SER A 429 -0.21 -29.92 -1.88
C SER A 429 0.25 -30.66 -0.62
N PRO A 430 0.70 -31.92 -0.73
CA PRO A 430 1.10 -32.70 0.43
C PRO A 430 2.38 -32.11 1.04
N SER A 431 2.33 -31.84 2.33
CA SER A 431 3.50 -31.47 3.13
C SER A 431 3.53 -32.31 4.40
N THR A 432 4.73 -32.65 4.86
CA THR A 432 4.93 -33.48 6.05
C THR A 432 4.35 -32.82 7.30
N GLY A 433 4.45 -31.49 7.42
CA GLY A 433 3.84 -30.72 8.49
C GLY A 433 2.30 -30.81 8.50
N LEU A 434 1.66 -30.62 7.35
CA LEU A 434 0.20 -30.72 7.23
C LEU A 434 -0.31 -32.14 7.51
N LEU A 435 0.35 -33.17 6.95
CA LEU A 435 -0.03 -34.56 7.19
C LEU A 435 0.10 -34.94 8.67
N LYS A 436 1.18 -34.49 9.33
CA LYS A 436 1.38 -34.71 10.77
C LYS A 436 0.29 -34.03 11.60
N ALA A 437 -0.02 -32.77 11.31
CA ALA A 437 -1.07 -32.04 12.02
C ALA A 437 -2.47 -32.65 11.78
N LEU A 438 -2.76 -33.12 10.56
CA LEU A 438 -4.03 -33.80 10.25
C LEU A 438 -4.13 -35.19 10.88
N ALA A 439 -3.02 -35.89 11.07
CA ALA A 439 -3.01 -37.18 11.74
C ALA A 439 -3.56 -37.09 13.18
N ASP A 440 -3.24 -35.99 13.89
CA ASP A 440 -3.69 -35.75 15.27
C ASP A 440 -5.23 -35.60 15.38
N VAL A 441 -5.90 -35.15 14.31
CA VAL A 441 -7.36 -34.93 14.26
C VAL A 441 -8.09 -35.92 13.36
N LEU A 442 -7.38 -36.91 12.79
CA LEU A 442 -7.94 -37.77 11.74
C LEU A 442 -9.07 -38.66 12.24
N LEU A 443 -9.00 -39.13 13.48
CA LEU A 443 -10.06 -39.93 14.10
C LEU A 443 -11.33 -39.10 14.30
N THR A 444 -11.18 -37.85 14.72
CA THR A 444 -12.29 -36.90 14.84
C THR A 444 -12.94 -36.62 13.50
N LEU A 445 -12.12 -36.41 12.45
CA LEU A 445 -12.60 -36.27 11.07
C LEU A 445 -13.35 -37.53 10.60
N PHE A 446 -12.87 -38.72 10.98
CA PHE A 446 -13.56 -39.96 10.68
C PHE A 446 -14.91 -40.08 11.40
N SER A 447 -14.96 -39.76 12.70
CA SER A 447 -16.22 -39.72 13.45
C SER A 447 -17.21 -38.72 12.86
N LEU A 448 -16.74 -37.54 12.44
CA LEU A 448 -17.55 -36.54 11.74
C LEU A 448 -18.05 -37.08 10.40
N PHE A 449 -17.19 -37.73 9.61
CA PHE A 449 -17.59 -38.38 8.36
C PHE A 449 -18.67 -39.44 8.57
N CYS A 450 -18.52 -40.32 9.56
CA CYS A 450 -19.52 -41.31 9.94
C CYS A 450 -20.87 -40.65 10.28
N PHE A 451 -20.86 -39.55 11.04
CA PHE A 451 -22.04 -38.75 11.32
C PHE A 451 -22.67 -38.19 10.03
N THR A 452 -21.88 -37.61 9.12
CA THR A 452 -22.37 -37.07 7.83
C THR A 452 -22.85 -38.16 6.86
N LYS A 453 -22.48 -39.43 7.04
CA LYS A 453 -23.01 -40.56 6.26
C LYS A 453 -24.37 -41.01 6.76
N GLN A 454 -24.61 -40.91 8.07
CA GLN A 454 -25.90 -41.26 8.69
C GLN A 454 -26.95 -40.15 8.52
N ASN A 455 -26.51 -38.91 8.26
CA ASN A 455 -27.37 -37.73 8.14
C ASN A 455 -27.24 -37.06 6.77
N VAL A 456 -28.18 -36.20 6.39
CA VAL A 456 -28.03 -35.35 5.19
C VAL A 456 -27.15 -34.16 5.56
N SER A 457 -25.92 -34.13 5.06
CA SER A 457 -24.99 -33.01 5.30
C SER A 457 -24.15 -32.69 4.07
N HIS A 458 -23.90 -31.39 3.85
CA HIS A 458 -23.05 -30.89 2.77
C HIS A 458 -21.55 -31.19 3.01
N LEU A 459 -21.14 -31.42 4.25
CA LEU A 459 -19.74 -31.71 4.62
C LEU A 459 -19.26 -33.11 4.21
N ARG A 460 -20.17 -34.01 3.82
CA ARG A 460 -19.86 -35.42 3.56
C ARG A 460 -18.75 -35.61 2.53
N THR A 461 -18.84 -34.90 1.41
CA THR A 461 -17.87 -35.02 0.31
C THR A 461 -16.50 -34.50 0.75
N SER A 462 -16.45 -33.31 1.34
CA SER A 462 -15.21 -32.70 1.82
C SER A 462 -14.52 -33.56 2.88
N CYS A 463 -15.26 -34.09 3.87
CA CYS A 463 -14.68 -34.99 4.86
C CYS A 463 -14.11 -36.27 4.22
N GLN A 464 -14.82 -36.85 3.24
CA GLN A 464 -14.34 -38.02 2.52
C GLN A 464 -13.05 -37.73 1.74
N GLU A 465 -13.02 -36.61 1.02
CA GLU A 465 -11.87 -36.17 0.23
C GLU A 465 -10.65 -35.96 1.12
N ILE A 466 -10.79 -35.28 2.26
CA ILE A 466 -9.69 -35.08 3.22
C ILE A 466 -9.15 -36.42 3.73
N LEU A 467 -10.03 -37.34 4.14
CA LEU A 467 -9.62 -38.66 4.65
C LEU A 467 -8.87 -39.46 3.59
N VAL A 468 -9.40 -39.53 2.37
CA VAL A 468 -8.76 -40.24 1.24
C VAL A 468 -7.44 -39.58 0.88
N TRP A 469 -7.39 -38.25 0.84
CA TRP A 469 -6.19 -37.48 0.55
C TRP A 469 -5.09 -37.75 1.59
N CYS A 470 -5.40 -37.69 2.89
CA CYS A 470 -4.43 -37.99 3.96
C CYS A 470 -3.87 -39.41 3.84
N LEU A 471 -4.74 -40.41 3.64
CA LEU A 471 -4.33 -41.81 3.56
C LEU A 471 -3.49 -42.12 2.31
N SER A 472 -3.80 -41.49 1.18
CA SER A 472 -3.07 -41.68 -0.08
C SER A 472 -1.69 -41.03 -0.08
N HIS A 473 -1.49 -39.97 0.69
CA HIS A 473 -0.22 -39.24 0.76
C HIS A 473 0.64 -39.57 1.99
N SER A 474 0.12 -40.40 2.91
CA SER A 474 0.87 -40.89 4.07
C SER A 474 1.74 -42.11 3.73
N GLU A 475 2.78 -42.36 4.52
CA GLU A 475 3.54 -43.61 4.41
C GLU A 475 2.63 -44.82 4.64
N ARG A 476 2.87 -45.91 3.89
CA ARG A 476 2.02 -47.10 3.91
C ARG A 476 1.83 -47.69 5.32
N SER A 477 2.89 -47.70 6.13
CA SER A 477 2.85 -48.18 7.52
C SER A 477 1.95 -47.31 8.40
N ALA A 478 2.09 -45.99 8.30
CA ALA A 478 1.29 -45.01 9.04
C ALA A 478 -0.19 -45.05 8.61
N ALA A 479 -0.46 -45.08 7.30
CA ALA A 479 -1.81 -45.18 6.75
C ALA A 479 -2.51 -46.47 7.23
N LEU A 480 -1.81 -47.61 7.23
CA LEU A 480 -2.35 -48.88 7.74
C LEU A 480 -2.62 -48.83 9.24
N SER A 481 -1.75 -48.17 10.02
CA SER A 481 -1.97 -47.99 11.46
C SER A 481 -3.21 -47.14 11.72
N LEU A 482 -3.35 -46.02 11.02
CA LEU A 482 -4.51 -45.13 11.11
C LEU A 482 -5.81 -45.83 10.71
N LEU A 483 -5.80 -46.61 9.62
CA LEU A 483 -6.95 -47.40 9.20
C LEU A 483 -7.34 -48.45 10.24
N LYS A 484 -6.36 -49.18 10.81
CA LYS A 484 -6.64 -50.14 11.89
C LYS A 484 -7.27 -49.44 13.10
N GLN A 485 -6.80 -48.25 13.44
CA GLN A 485 -7.37 -47.44 14.52
C GLN A 485 -8.80 -47.00 14.20
N MET A 486 -9.07 -46.48 13.00
CA MET A 486 -10.42 -46.09 12.56
C MET A 486 -11.40 -47.27 12.54
N CYS A 487 -10.92 -48.48 12.22
CA CYS A 487 -11.73 -49.70 12.25
C CYS A 487 -11.91 -50.30 13.66
N GLY A 488 -11.38 -49.68 14.72
CA GLY A 488 -11.45 -50.22 16.09
C GLY A 488 -10.58 -51.46 16.33
N LEU A 489 -9.68 -51.80 15.41
CA LEU A 489 -8.80 -52.97 15.52
C LEU A 489 -7.64 -52.77 16.53
N LEU A 490 -7.45 -51.53 17.00
CA LEU A 490 -6.42 -51.15 17.98
C LEU A 490 -7.01 -50.68 19.33
N GLY A 491 -8.32 -50.85 19.56
CA GLY A 491 -9.02 -50.41 20.77
C GLY A 491 -10.19 -49.46 20.50
N ASP A 492 -10.76 -48.90 21.57
CA ASP A 492 -11.93 -48.01 21.48
C ASP A 492 -11.55 -46.70 20.79
N ALA A 493 -12.03 -46.53 19.56
CA ALA A 493 -11.65 -45.44 18.66
C ALA A 493 -12.68 -44.31 18.75
N CYS A 494 -12.86 -43.75 19.95
CA CYS A 494 -13.68 -42.55 20.07
C CYS A 494 -12.86 -41.35 19.62
N GLY A 495 -13.07 -40.90 18.39
CA GLY A 495 -12.47 -39.68 17.84
C GLY A 495 -13.03 -38.39 18.45
N VAL A 496 -13.93 -38.50 19.44
CA VAL A 496 -14.64 -37.39 20.07
C VAL A 496 -14.46 -37.46 21.57
N ARG A 497 -14.26 -36.30 22.21
CA ARG A 497 -14.19 -36.14 23.67
C ARG A 497 -15.37 -36.82 24.36
N GLU A 498 -15.09 -37.48 25.49
CA GLU A 498 -16.09 -38.12 26.32
C GLU A 498 -17.22 -37.17 26.72
N GLY A 499 -18.46 -37.66 26.64
CA GLY A 499 -19.66 -36.88 26.96
C GLY A 499 -20.12 -35.90 25.87
N PHE A 500 -19.47 -35.87 24.70
CA PHE A 500 -19.90 -35.06 23.55
C PHE A 500 -20.35 -35.92 22.37
N GLN A 501 -21.25 -35.39 21.55
CA GLN A 501 -21.70 -36.02 20.31
C GLN A 501 -21.95 -34.95 19.22
N PHE A 502 -21.81 -35.35 17.96
CA PHE A 502 -22.21 -34.52 16.83
C PHE A 502 -23.74 -34.49 16.67
N PHE A 503 -24.27 -33.30 16.43
CA PHE A 503 -25.68 -33.02 16.16
C PHE A 503 -25.82 -32.31 14.81
N PRO A 504 -26.98 -32.47 14.13
CA PRO A 504 -27.23 -31.74 12.90
C PRO A 504 -27.27 -30.23 13.17
N GLY A 505 -26.62 -29.48 12.30
CA GLY A 505 -26.66 -28.03 12.29
C GLY A 505 -27.91 -27.48 11.57
N SER A 506 -28.19 -26.20 11.80
CA SER A 506 -29.29 -25.47 11.14
C SER A 506 -29.06 -25.23 9.64
N GLU A 507 -27.81 -25.20 9.18
CA GLU A 507 -27.43 -24.99 7.78
C GLU A 507 -27.09 -26.30 7.05
N GLY A 508 -27.40 -27.45 7.67
CA GLY A 508 -27.09 -28.78 7.13
C GLY A 508 -25.64 -29.23 7.33
N GLY A 509 -24.88 -28.53 8.18
CA GLY A 509 -23.57 -28.94 8.69
C GLY A 509 -23.69 -29.81 9.95
N ALA A 510 -22.65 -29.80 10.78
CA ALA A 510 -22.60 -30.51 12.05
C ALA A 510 -22.11 -29.60 13.17
N ARG A 511 -22.65 -29.75 14.37
CA ARG A 511 -22.17 -29.09 15.59
C ARG A 511 -21.85 -30.13 16.66
N LEU A 512 -20.93 -29.83 17.57
CA LEU A 512 -20.60 -30.71 18.69
C LEU A 512 -21.21 -30.15 19.98
N SER A 513 -22.04 -30.94 20.67
CA SER A 513 -22.65 -30.55 21.95
C SER A 513 -22.54 -31.66 22.99
N LEU A 514 -22.78 -31.33 24.26
CA LEU A 514 -22.89 -32.31 25.33
C LEU A 514 -23.97 -33.34 24.98
N LYS A 515 -23.67 -34.61 25.22
CA LYS A 515 -24.62 -35.70 25.14
C LYS A 515 -25.62 -35.49 26.27
N GLU A 516 -26.86 -35.13 25.92
CA GLU A 516 -27.94 -35.09 26.91
C GLU A 516 -28.08 -36.50 27.51
N LEU A 517 -27.83 -36.60 28.82
CA LEU A 517 -28.17 -37.77 29.61
C LEU A 517 -29.71 -37.82 29.65
N LEU A 518 -30.29 -38.61 28.76
CA LEU A 518 -31.70 -39.00 28.83
C LEU A 518 -31.98 -39.84 30.09
#